data_AF-A0A7X0G3S6-F1
#
_entry.id   AF-A0A7X0G3S6-F1
#
_cell.length_a   1.000
_cell.length_b   1.000
_cell.length_c   1.000
_cell.angle_alpha   90.00
_cell.angle_beta   90.00
_cell.angle_gamma   90.00
#
_symmetry.space_group_name_H-M   'P 1'
#
loop_
_entity.id
_entity.type
_entity.pdbx_description
1 polymer ?
#
loop_
_entity_poly.entity_id
_entity_poly.type
_entity_poly.pdbx_seq_one_letter_code
_entity_poly.pdbx_strand_id
1 'polypeptide(L)'
;MASELGVRAMSLYTHIDAKEDLLDMVYDEVAEEVLVQGELPDGWREAMMEIARREREVGLRHPWMLQLAGRSPRIGPNGLRHIEQSMAAAARLTDDPESMLAVVKAIEWLLDGIEHEYRGK
;
A
#
# COMPACT_ATOMS: atom_id res chain seq x y z
N MET A 1 19.64 -45.92 22.87
CA MET A 1 18.44 -45.86 22.01
C MET A 1 18.23 -44.43 21.58
N ALA A 2 18.47 -44.17 20.30
CA ALA A 2 18.17 -42.90 19.66
C ALA A 2 16.70 -42.89 19.24
N SER A 3 15.94 -41.86 19.66
CA SER A 3 14.80 -41.26 18.93
C SER A 3 14.03 -40.27 19.83
N GLU A 4 14.65 -39.17 20.21
CA GLU A 4 13.96 -37.95 20.65
C GLU A 4 14.40 -36.79 19.76
N LEU A 5 14.09 -36.85 18.46
CA LEU A 5 14.23 -35.69 17.58
C LEU A 5 13.17 -35.75 16.47
N GLY A 6 12.37 -34.69 16.38
CA GLY A 6 12.09 -34.11 15.06
C GLY A 6 10.79 -34.50 14.35
N VAL A 7 9.63 -34.36 15.00
CA VAL A 7 8.37 -34.14 14.28
C VAL A 7 7.95 -32.68 14.53
N ARG A 8 8.74 -31.74 14.00
CA ARG A 8 8.54 -31.03 12.72
C ARG A 8 7.64 -29.81 12.88
N ALA A 9 8.31 -28.70 13.18
CA ALA A 9 7.89 -27.33 12.89
C ALA A 9 7.64 -27.03 11.38
N MET A 10 7.31 -28.04 10.58
CA MET A 10 7.04 -27.93 9.14
C MET A 10 5.58 -27.60 8.82
N SER A 11 4.63 -27.70 9.76
CA SER A 11 3.23 -27.29 9.53
C SER A 11 2.92 -25.88 10.03
N LEU A 12 3.79 -25.29 10.84
CA LEU A 12 3.63 -23.90 11.29
C LEU A 12 3.99 -22.92 10.17
N TYR A 13 5.04 -23.18 9.39
CA TYR A 13 5.41 -22.35 8.25
C TYR A 13 4.34 -22.34 7.16
N THR A 14 3.76 -23.49 6.81
CA THR A 14 2.69 -23.55 5.79
C THR A 14 1.41 -22.80 6.19
N HIS A 15 1.10 -22.73 7.48
CA HIS A 15 -0.01 -21.91 7.97
C HIS A 15 0.32 -20.44 8.07
N ILE A 16 1.59 -20.08 8.32
CA ILE A 16 2.04 -18.69 8.30
C ILE A 16 2.02 -18.18 6.86
N ASP A 17 2.57 -18.94 5.91
CA ASP A 17 2.56 -18.59 4.47
C ASP A 17 1.11 -18.43 3.97
N ALA A 18 0.22 -19.40 4.22
CA ALA A 18 -1.18 -19.31 3.80
C ALA A 18 -1.98 -18.19 4.50
N LYS A 19 -1.56 -17.78 5.70
CA LYS A 19 -2.18 -16.66 6.43
C LYS A 19 -1.67 -15.32 5.91
N GLU A 20 -0.38 -15.22 5.60
CA GLU A 20 0.22 -14.04 4.98
C GLU A 20 -0.34 -13.83 3.58
N ASP A 21 -0.46 -14.88 2.77
CA ASP A 21 -1.13 -14.84 1.46
C ASP A 21 -2.59 -14.35 1.57
N LEU A 22 -3.33 -14.83 2.57
CA LEU A 22 -4.71 -14.40 2.81
C LEU A 22 -4.77 -12.93 3.29
N LEU A 23 -3.81 -12.50 4.10
CA LEU A 23 -3.71 -11.11 4.53
C LEU A 23 -3.38 -10.19 3.35
N ASP A 24 -2.50 -10.63 2.45
CA ASP A 24 -2.16 -9.90 1.22
C ASP A 24 -3.36 -9.79 0.27
N MET A 25 -4.18 -10.84 0.15
CA MET A 25 -5.43 -10.78 -0.62
C MET A 25 -6.46 -9.83 0.00
N VAL A 26 -6.69 -9.92 1.32
CA VAL A 26 -7.62 -9.01 2.02
C VAL A 26 -7.12 -7.57 1.95
N TYR A 27 -5.80 -7.38 1.98
CA TYR A 27 -5.20 -6.07 1.80
C TYR A 27 -5.46 -5.53 0.39
N ASP A 28 -5.23 -6.33 -0.66
CA ASP A 28 -5.47 -5.88 -2.04
C ASP A 28 -6.94 -5.57 -2.31
N GLU A 29 -7.87 -6.31 -1.73
CA GLU A 29 -9.30 -6.01 -1.81
C GLU A 29 -9.62 -4.63 -1.23
N VAL A 30 -9.07 -4.32 -0.05
CA VAL A 30 -9.27 -3.01 0.58
C VAL A 30 -8.49 -1.91 -0.14
N ALA A 31 -7.37 -2.24 -0.79
CA ALA A 31 -6.64 -1.33 -1.66
C ALA A 31 -7.46 -0.86 -2.88
N GLU A 32 -8.53 -1.58 -3.27
CA GLU A 32 -9.47 -1.10 -4.28
C GLU A 32 -10.11 0.23 -3.87
N GLU A 33 -10.40 0.42 -2.57
CA GLU A 33 -11.03 1.64 -2.06
C GLU A 33 -10.12 2.87 -2.23
N VAL A 34 -8.80 2.66 -2.35
CA VAL A 34 -7.80 3.70 -2.54
C VAL A 34 -7.84 4.24 -3.98
N LEU A 35 -8.32 3.45 -4.92
CA LEU A 35 -8.36 3.84 -6.33
C LEU A 35 -9.29 5.03 -6.53
N VAL A 36 -8.82 5.99 -7.33
CA VAL A 36 -9.70 7.03 -7.85
C VAL A 36 -10.67 6.36 -8.81
N GLN A 37 -11.96 6.46 -8.50
CA GLN A 37 -13.03 5.90 -9.31
C GLN A 37 -13.34 6.86 -10.46
N GLY A 38 -13.17 6.39 -11.71
CA GLY A 38 -13.32 7.21 -12.92
C GLY A 38 -11.99 7.81 -13.41
N GLU A 39 -12.07 8.87 -14.20
CA GLU A 39 -10.89 9.53 -14.79
C GLU A 39 -10.20 10.45 -13.78
N LEU A 40 -8.87 10.44 -13.78
CA LEU A 40 -8.07 11.36 -12.98
C LEU A 40 -8.22 12.79 -13.52
N PRO A 41 -8.38 13.82 -12.66
CA PRO A 41 -8.39 15.22 -13.06
C PRO A 41 -7.23 15.58 -13.99
N ASP A 42 -7.41 16.46 -14.98
CA ASP A 42 -6.36 16.74 -15.99
C ASP A 42 -5.07 17.35 -15.41
N GLY A 43 -5.20 18.17 -14.36
CA GLY A 43 -4.05 18.81 -13.71
C GLY A 43 -3.28 17.84 -12.82
N TRP A 44 -1.95 17.88 -12.88
CA TRP A 44 -1.08 17.00 -12.09
C TRP A 44 -1.34 17.18 -10.59
N ARG A 45 -1.54 18.42 -10.13
CA ARG A 45 -1.73 18.72 -8.71
C ARG A 45 -3.07 18.20 -8.22
N GLU A 46 -4.12 18.43 -9.00
CA GLU A 46 -5.49 17.99 -8.71
C GLU A 46 -5.57 16.47 -8.68
N ALA A 47 -4.96 15.79 -9.64
CA ALA A 47 -4.89 14.34 -9.67
C ALA A 47 -4.15 13.77 -8.45
N MET A 48 -2.98 14.32 -8.12
CA MET A 48 -2.21 13.89 -6.95
C MET A 48 -2.95 14.17 -5.64
N MET A 49 -3.65 15.30 -5.53
CA MET A 49 -4.48 15.59 -4.35
C MET A 49 -5.66 14.63 -4.22
N GLU A 50 -6.28 14.21 -5.33
CA GLU A 50 -7.39 13.25 -5.27
C GLU A 50 -6.91 11.87 -4.82
N ILE A 51 -5.79 11.38 -5.37
CA ILE A 51 -5.15 10.13 -4.94
C ILE A 51 -4.84 10.19 -3.44
N ALA A 52 -4.14 11.24 -2.98
CA ALA A 52 -3.78 11.40 -1.57
C ALA A 52 -5.00 11.46 -0.63
N ARG A 53 -6.12 12.05 -1.10
CA ARG A 53 -7.38 12.06 -0.32
C ARG A 53 -7.96 10.67 -0.17
N ARG A 54 -7.98 9.87 -1.24
CA ARG A 54 -8.47 8.49 -1.21
C ARG A 54 -7.63 7.64 -0.27
N GLU A 55 -6.31 7.68 -0.41
CA GLU A 55 -5.39 6.99 0.49
C GLU A 55 -5.64 7.37 1.96
N ARG A 56 -5.77 8.68 2.24
CA ARG A 56 -6.05 9.16 3.60
C ARG A 56 -7.40 8.66 4.13
N GLU A 57 -8.45 8.72 3.33
CA GLU A 57 -9.79 8.29 3.71
C GLU A 57 -9.82 6.80 4.07
N VAL A 58 -9.20 5.97 3.22
CA VAL A 58 -9.10 4.53 3.41
C VAL A 58 -8.20 4.20 4.59
N GLY A 59 -7.05 4.86 4.73
CA GLY A 59 -6.16 4.68 5.89
C GLY A 59 -6.82 5.00 7.23
N LEU A 60 -7.70 6.01 7.27
CA LEU A 60 -8.51 6.33 8.46
C LEU A 60 -9.63 5.32 8.70
N ARG A 61 -10.24 4.77 7.65
CA ARG A 61 -11.28 3.74 7.73
C ARG A 61 -10.72 2.39 8.15
N HIS A 62 -9.49 2.08 7.73
CA HIS A 62 -8.81 0.81 7.93
C HIS A 62 -7.43 0.98 8.59
N PRO A 63 -7.35 1.47 9.84
CA PRO A 63 -6.06 1.75 10.51
C PRO A 63 -5.13 0.53 10.65
N TRP A 64 -5.68 -0.67 10.56
CA TRP A 64 -4.93 -1.92 10.60
C TRP A 64 -4.03 -2.12 9.37
N MET A 65 -4.38 -1.51 8.22
CA MET A 65 -3.57 -1.56 7.01
C MET A 65 -2.24 -0.81 7.16
N LEU A 66 -2.24 0.30 7.89
CA LEU A 66 -1.05 1.12 8.14
C LEU A 66 0.02 0.33 8.93
N GLN A 67 -0.43 -0.61 9.77
CA GLN A 67 0.47 -1.50 10.52
C GLN A 67 1.11 -2.59 9.63
N LEU A 68 0.51 -2.87 8.47
CA LEU A 68 0.95 -3.87 7.50
C LEU A 68 1.72 -3.27 6.32
N ALA A 69 1.55 -1.96 6.05
CA ALA A 69 2.19 -1.25 4.93
C ALA A 69 3.73 -1.36 4.88
N GLY A 70 4.38 -1.69 6.00
CA GLY A 70 5.82 -1.91 6.08
C GLY A 70 6.29 -3.37 5.92
N ARG A 71 5.40 -4.34 5.65
CA ARG A 71 5.72 -5.79 5.75
C ARG A 71 5.77 -6.56 4.43
N SER A 72 5.11 -6.12 3.36
CA SER A 72 5.11 -6.85 2.08
C SER A 72 5.09 -5.88 0.89
N PRO A 73 5.75 -6.18 -0.24
CA PRO A 73 5.61 -5.39 -1.46
C PRO A 73 4.14 -5.44 -1.90
N ARG A 74 3.50 -4.27 -1.95
CA ARG A 74 2.14 -4.03 -2.42
C ARG A 74 1.99 -4.45 -3.90
N ILE A 75 1.87 -5.74 -4.20
CA ILE A 75 1.77 -6.23 -5.58
C ILE A 75 0.60 -7.21 -5.72
N GLY A 76 -0.58 -6.76 -5.29
CA GLY A 76 -1.84 -7.25 -5.83
C GLY A 76 -2.36 -6.34 -6.96
N PRO A 77 -3.36 -6.79 -7.74
CA PRO A 77 -3.92 -6.01 -8.85
C PRO A 77 -4.33 -4.58 -8.52
N ASN A 78 -4.94 -4.35 -7.35
CA ASN A 78 -5.38 -3.01 -6.95
C ASN A 78 -4.20 -2.14 -6.52
N GLY A 79 -3.24 -2.71 -5.80
CA GLY A 79 -1.98 -2.04 -5.51
C GLY A 79 -1.23 -1.58 -6.77
N LEU A 80 -1.20 -2.41 -7.82
CA LEU A 80 -0.58 -2.06 -9.10
C LEU A 80 -1.34 -0.92 -9.80
N ARG A 81 -2.68 -1.00 -9.87
CA ARG A 81 -3.53 0.06 -10.43
C ARG A 81 -3.33 1.40 -9.71
N HIS A 82 -3.13 1.36 -8.39
CA HIS A 82 -2.85 2.55 -7.60
C HIS A 82 -1.51 3.18 -7.99
N ILE A 83 -0.47 2.36 -8.17
CA ILE A 83 0.84 2.81 -8.67
C ILE A 83 0.69 3.41 -10.07
N GLU A 84 -0.06 2.76 -10.96
CA GLU A 84 -0.32 3.27 -12.32
C GLU A 84 -1.03 4.62 -12.31
N GLN A 85 -2.06 4.82 -11.48
CA GLN A 85 -2.74 6.11 -11.31
C GLN A 85 -1.77 7.19 -10.80
N SER A 86 -0.94 6.85 -9.82
CA SER A 86 0.06 7.76 -9.25
C SER A 86 1.12 8.16 -10.28
N MET A 87 1.61 7.20 -11.06
CA MET A 87 2.57 7.44 -12.14
C MET A 87 1.94 8.24 -13.28
N ALA A 88 0.69 7.97 -13.66
CA ALA A 88 -0.02 8.73 -14.69
C ALA A 88 -0.22 10.20 -14.26
N ALA A 89 -0.51 10.44 -12.98
CA ALA A 89 -0.59 11.79 -12.44
C ALA A 89 0.78 12.48 -12.40
N ALA A 90 1.85 11.78 -12.00
CA ALA A 90 3.22 12.31 -11.98
C ALA A 90 3.77 12.60 -13.38
N ALA A 91 3.44 11.77 -14.38
CA ALA A 91 3.85 11.95 -15.78
C ALA A 91 3.32 13.25 -16.40
N ARG A 92 2.27 13.84 -15.83
CA ARG A 92 1.75 15.16 -16.23
C ARG A 92 2.61 16.32 -15.70
N LEU A 93 3.42 16.08 -14.68
CA LEU A 93 4.34 17.06 -14.10
C LEU A 93 5.74 16.97 -14.74
N THR A 94 6.23 15.76 -14.99
CA THR A 94 7.61 15.53 -15.43
C THR A 94 7.75 14.21 -16.20
N ASP A 95 8.68 14.17 -17.14
CA ASP A 95 9.11 12.99 -17.89
C ASP A 95 10.32 12.28 -17.24
N ASP A 96 10.95 12.90 -16.25
CA ASP A 96 12.07 12.32 -15.50
C ASP A 96 11.61 11.22 -14.52
N PRO A 97 12.04 9.96 -14.68
CA PRO A 97 11.63 8.86 -13.82
C PRO A 97 12.00 9.03 -12.34
N GLU A 98 13.15 9.66 -12.04
CA GLU A 98 13.54 9.91 -10.66
C GLU A 98 12.60 10.90 -9.99
N SER A 99 12.25 11.98 -10.69
CA SER A 99 11.28 12.96 -10.24
C SER A 99 9.88 12.37 -10.09
N MET A 100 9.43 11.51 -11.02
CA MET A 100 8.14 10.82 -10.89
C MET A 100 8.09 9.98 -9.61
N LEU A 101 9.12 9.16 -9.36
CA LEU A 101 9.22 8.34 -8.15
C LEU A 101 9.28 9.19 -6.88
N ALA A 102 10.01 10.30 -6.91
CA ALA A 102 10.10 11.22 -5.78
C ALA A 102 8.73 11.83 -5.43
N VAL A 103 7.95 12.21 -6.45
CA VAL A 103 6.62 12.81 -6.27
C VAL A 103 5.62 11.78 -5.74
N VAL A 104 5.63 10.54 -6.24
CA VAL A 104 4.78 9.46 -5.70
C VAL A 104 5.13 9.16 -4.24
N LYS A 105 6.43 9.00 -3.92
CA LYS A 105 6.87 8.74 -2.54
C LYS A 105 6.58 9.91 -1.58
N ALA A 106 6.59 11.14 -2.07
CA ALA A 106 6.27 12.30 -1.25
C ALA A 106 4.82 12.27 -0.73
N ILE A 107 3.88 11.70 -1.50
CA ILE A 107 2.49 11.50 -1.05
C ILE A 107 2.45 10.48 0.09
N GLU A 108 3.10 9.32 -0.10
CA GLU A 108 3.17 8.27 0.92
C GLU A 108 3.78 8.82 2.23
N TRP A 109 4.88 9.57 2.14
CA TRP A 109 5.51 10.20 3.31
C TRP A 109 4.66 11.28 3.97
N LEU A 110 3.86 12.03 3.21
CA LEU A 110 2.94 13.02 3.77
C LEU A 110 1.86 12.31 4.63
N LEU A 111 1.39 11.15 4.19
CA LEU A 111 0.38 10.36 4.89
C LEU A 111 0.96 9.71 6.15
N ASP A 112 2.15 9.11 6.07
CA ASP A 112 2.86 8.55 7.22
C ASP A 112 3.21 9.64 8.26
N GLY A 113 3.60 10.83 7.78
CA GLY A 113 3.90 11.99 8.61
C GLY A 113 2.68 12.49 9.39
N ILE A 114 1.50 12.54 8.75
CA ILE A 114 0.23 12.84 9.41
C ILE A 114 -0.07 11.78 10.47
N GLU A 115 0.13 10.49 10.19
CA GLU A 115 -0.13 9.42 11.15
C GLU A 115 0.78 9.51 12.39
N HIS A 116 2.06 9.83 12.20
CA HIS A 116 3.01 10.03 13.31
C HIS A 116 2.62 11.22 14.21
N GLU A 117 2.00 12.26 13.64
CA GLU A 117 1.48 13.41 14.38
C GLU A 117 0.19 13.07 15.15
N TYR A 118 -0.65 12.14 14.66
CA TYR A 118 -1.85 11.65 15.35
C TYR A 118 -1.56 10.64 16.47
N ARG A 119 -0.49 9.84 16.37
CA ARG A 119 -0.09 8.84 17.39
C ARG A 119 0.65 9.47 18.59
N GLY A 120 0.91 10.77 18.56
CA GLY A 120 1.62 11.55 19.60
C GLY A 120 0.74 12.24 20.65
N LYS A 121 -0.57 11.97 20.68
CA LYS A 121 -1.51 12.45 21.71
C LYS A 121 -2.17 11.27 22.43
#